data_AF-A0A284RGE8-F1
#
_entry.id   AF-A0A284RGE8-F1
#
_cell.length_a   1.000
_cell.length_b   1.000
_cell.length_c   1.000
_cell.angle_alpha   90.00
_cell.angle_beta   90.00
_cell.angle_gamma   90.00
#
_symmetry.space_group_name_H-M   'P 1'
#
loop_
_entity.id
_entity.type
_entity.pdbx_description
1 polymer ?
#
loop_
_entity_poly.entity_id
_entity_poly.type
_entity_poly.pdbx_seq_one_letter_code
_entity_poly.pdbx_strand_id
1 'polypeptide(L)'
;MPRRKQYYSLFSPPSLSMTELVKTTLDHDSTDMLIDKWLEHRGSTHDAYHEWFREVRERKHAHSQNKQAIVWSKGEFVPENIFCRTVDTGRLIPLDRTWTTHVYHHRSMQERKLSMMPVVFTMLPELMILRGMHDTGCDEIFIIVTDLKRQEMDDVTEYFKLVCRQAFGRTCKPSMERKIQYEHMRITHTLVRQRRNPCFPQIDLTLRAILYEKRPRFIVLFSHQTTSYSQILFTHTSFVPDEEIFYDYPTGCPNPCCTEDCEMIRFPRRGLETASVLEIKRGGKFGRRIRARQMCNWIECDVCFDEEPASISTGSSEGSESSIEARDHRVVGQTCSKCKLVKYCCLEHQKKDWEEHRRVCVKMA
;
A
#
# COMPACT_ATOMS: atom_id res chain seq x y z
N MET A 1 -14.40 -5.70 -36.06
CA MET A 1 -13.24 -4.85 -36.41
C MET A 1 -12.07 -5.20 -35.51
N PRO A 2 -10.86 -5.45 -36.03
CA PRO A 2 -9.69 -5.70 -35.19
C PRO A 2 -9.41 -4.44 -34.36
N ARG A 3 -9.28 -4.57 -33.03
CA ARG A 3 -8.88 -3.45 -32.17
C ARG A 3 -7.55 -2.90 -32.69
N ARG A 4 -7.50 -1.63 -33.10
CA ARG A 4 -6.24 -0.95 -33.46
C ARG A 4 -5.27 -1.15 -32.29
N LYS A 5 -4.07 -1.70 -32.56
CA LYS A 5 -3.01 -1.80 -31.55
C LYS A 5 -2.75 -0.39 -31.02
N GLN A 6 -3.06 -0.14 -29.76
CA GLN A 6 -2.67 1.10 -29.10
C GLN A 6 -1.15 1.12 -29.02
N TYR A 7 -0.53 2.13 -29.62
CA TYR A 7 0.90 2.33 -29.52
C TYR A 7 1.25 2.92 -28.15
N TYR A 8 2.43 2.56 -27.65
CA TYR A 8 2.98 3.14 -26.42
C TYR A 8 3.02 4.66 -26.53
N SER A 9 2.46 5.33 -25.51
CA SER A 9 2.55 6.77 -25.35
C SER A 9 2.73 7.12 -23.88
N LEU A 10 3.55 8.14 -23.63
CA LEU A 10 3.87 8.64 -22.29
C LEU A 10 2.69 9.38 -21.65
N PHE A 11 1.81 9.94 -22.47
CA PHE A 11 0.75 10.86 -22.01
C PHE A 11 -0.65 10.29 -22.16
N SER A 12 -0.82 9.17 -22.87
CA SER A 12 -2.09 8.44 -22.86
C SER A 12 -2.09 7.36 -21.78
N PRO A 13 -3.23 7.08 -21.13
CA PRO A 13 -3.36 5.95 -20.23
C PRO A 13 -3.04 4.61 -20.95
N PRO A 14 -2.00 3.86 -20.52
CA PRO A 14 -1.75 2.53 -21.04
C PRO A 14 -2.67 1.50 -20.37
N SER A 15 -2.72 0.30 -20.96
CA SER A 15 -3.42 -0.84 -20.38
C SER A 15 -2.45 -1.96 -20.00
N LEU A 16 -2.81 -2.78 -19.00
CA LEU A 16 -2.04 -3.96 -18.62
C LEU A 16 -1.93 -4.95 -19.78
N SER A 17 -2.88 -4.97 -20.72
CA SER A 17 -2.76 -5.81 -21.92
C SER A 17 -1.62 -5.40 -22.86
N MET A 18 -1.05 -4.20 -22.66
CA MET A 18 0.10 -3.70 -23.43
C MET A 18 1.43 -4.10 -22.79
N THR A 19 1.44 -4.65 -21.56
CA THR A 19 2.70 -5.04 -20.91
C THR A 19 3.30 -6.26 -21.59
N GLU A 20 4.62 -6.23 -21.73
CA GLU A 20 5.42 -7.36 -22.18
C GLU A 20 5.97 -8.17 -21.01
N LEU A 21 5.76 -7.71 -19.77
CA LEU A 21 6.20 -8.42 -18.58
C LEU A 21 5.31 -9.62 -18.32
N VAL A 22 5.93 -10.70 -17.85
CA VAL A 22 5.22 -11.89 -17.40
C VAL A 22 4.62 -11.60 -16.03
N LYS A 23 3.33 -11.88 -15.87
CA LYS A 23 2.62 -11.78 -14.59
C LYS A 23 2.56 -13.16 -13.93
N THR A 24 3.20 -13.29 -12.78
CA THR A 24 3.00 -14.42 -11.86
C THR A 24 2.11 -13.96 -10.71
N THR A 25 1.12 -14.76 -10.34
CA THR A 25 0.21 -14.45 -9.23
C THR A 25 0.45 -15.45 -8.11
N LEU A 26 0.63 -14.93 -6.90
CA LEU A 26 0.65 -15.67 -5.65
C LEU A 26 -0.65 -15.34 -4.94
N ASP A 27 -1.45 -16.37 -4.71
CA ASP A 27 -2.75 -16.27 -4.06
C ASP A 27 -2.63 -16.20 -2.54
N HIS A 28 -3.78 -16.22 -1.88
CA HIS A 28 -3.92 -16.18 -0.43
C HIS A 28 -3.19 -17.38 0.22
N ASP A 29 -3.40 -18.60 -0.28
CA ASP A 29 -2.74 -19.81 0.21
C ASP A 29 -1.20 -19.74 0.12
N SER A 30 -0.70 -19.19 -1.00
CA SER A 30 0.75 -18.95 -1.16
C SER A 30 1.27 -17.97 -0.10
N THR A 31 0.48 -16.95 0.23
CA THR A 31 0.85 -15.93 1.21
C THR A 31 0.84 -16.50 2.62
N ASP A 32 -0.17 -17.30 2.98
CA ASP A 32 -0.25 -17.99 4.27
C ASP A 32 0.95 -18.92 4.50
N MET A 33 1.29 -19.72 3.49
CA MET A 33 2.47 -20.57 3.57
C MET A 33 3.76 -19.76 3.77
N LEU A 34 3.88 -18.55 3.19
CA LEU A 34 5.05 -17.70 3.42
C LEU A 34 5.08 -17.13 4.83
N ILE A 35 3.92 -16.80 5.41
CA ILE A 35 3.79 -16.34 6.79
C ILE A 35 4.20 -17.46 7.75
N ASP A 36 3.69 -18.67 7.56
CA ASP A 36 4.05 -19.85 8.37
C ASP A 36 5.56 -20.11 8.32
N LYS A 37 6.14 -20.11 7.12
CA LYS A 37 7.60 -20.24 6.95
C LYS A 37 8.36 -19.13 7.65
N TRP A 38 7.88 -17.89 7.56
CA TRP A 38 8.52 -16.77 8.24
C TRP A 38 8.45 -16.92 9.76
N LEU A 39 7.36 -17.44 10.31
CA LEU A 39 7.22 -17.74 11.73
C LEU A 39 8.15 -18.88 12.18
N GLU A 40 8.27 -19.95 11.37
CA GLU A 40 9.13 -21.11 11.66
C GLU A 40 10.63 -20.78 11.65
N HIS A 41 11.09 -19.94 10.71
CA HIS A 41 12.52 -19.60 10.57
C HIS A 41 13.08 -18.78 11.75
N ARG A 42 12.23 -18.33 12.69
CA ARG A 42 12.61 -17.47 13.82
C ARG A 42 13.17 -18.19 15.03
N GLY A 43 13.37 -19.51 14.96
CA GLY A 43 14.04 -20.27 16.02
C GLY A 43 15.48 -19.80 16.34
N SER A 44 16.05 -18.86 15.58
CA SER A 44 17.33 -18.21 15.89
C SER A 44 17.16 -16.98 16.80
N THR A 45 17.99 -16.89 17.83
CA THR A 45 17.96 -15.99 18.99
C THR A 45 17.95 -14.46 18.76
N HIS A 46 17.79 -13.96 17.54
CA HIS A 46 17.85 -12.51 17.22
C HIS A 46 16.91 -12.13 16.06
N ASP A 47 15.59 -12.30 16.22
CA ASP A 47 14.61 -11.76 15.25
C ASP A 47 14.30 -10.29 15.56
N ALA A 48 14.92 -9.38 14.79
CA ALA A 48 14.74 -7.95 14.95
C ALA A 48 13.27 -7.50 14.80
N TYR A 49 12.45 -8.19 13.99
CA TYR A 49 11.04 -7.87 13.86
C TYR A 49 10.26 -8.23 15.12
N HIS A 50 10.52 -9.40 15.72
CA HIS A 50 9.91 -9.78 16.99
C HIS A 50 10.26 -8.80 18.11
N GLU A 51 11.54 -8.43 18.25
CA GLU A 51 11.97 -7.44 19.24
C GLU A 51 11.26 -6.10 19.02
N TRP A 52 11.20 -5.61 17.78
CA TRP A 52 10.49 -4.38 17.46
C TRP A 52 9.00 -4.43 17.83
N PHE A 53 8.28 -5.50 17.50
CA PHE A 53 6.87 -5.64 17.89
C PHE A 53 6.69 -5.73 19.42
N ARG A 54 7.63 -6.34 20.14
CA ARG A 54 7.62 -6.37 21.61
C ARG A 54 7.78 -4.97 22.18
N GLU A 55 8.72 -4.19 21.65
CA GLU A 55 8.91 -2.80 22.06
C GLU A 55 7.68 -1.93 21.75
N VAL A 56 7.08 -2.08 20.56
CA VAL A 56 5.82 -1.40 20.20
C VAL A 56 4.71 -1.71 21.20
N ARG A 57 4.61 -2.97 21.64
CA ARG A 57 3.66 -3.40 22.70
C ARG A 57 3.95 -2.73 24.05
N GLU A 58 5.21 -2.53 24.40
CA GLU A 58 5.63 -1.95 25.69
C GLU A 58 5.54 -0.41 25.72
N ARG A 59 5.77 0.26 24.59
CA ARG A 59 5.78 1.74 24.48
C ARG A 59 4.47 2.41 24.88
N LYS A 60 3.35 1.67 24.90
CA LYS A 60 2.00 2.19 25.21
C LYS A 60 1.77 3.56 24.56
N HIS A 61 2.04 3.67 23.25
CA HIS A 61 1.85 4.93 22.51
C HIS A 61 0.52 5.58 22.92
N ALA A 62 0.45 6.90 23.03
CA ALA A 62 -0.81 7.58 23.30
C ALA A 62 -1.77 7.27 22.14
N HIS A 63 -2.62 6.26 22.32
CA HIS A 63 -3.43 5.68 21.26
C HIS A 63 -4.58 6.65 20.94
N SER A 64 -4.27 7.68 20.16
CA SER A 64 -5.28 8.58 19.61
C SER A 64 -6.17 7.78 18.65
N GLN A 65 -7.49 7.97 18.75
CA GLN A 65 -8.46 7.37 17.82
C GLN A 65 -8.23 7.81 16.36
N ASN A 66 -7.45 8.88 16.14
CA ASN A 66 -7.30 9.55 14.86
C ASN A 66 -5.92 9.37 14.20
N LYS A 67 -5.00 8.63 14.83
CA LYS A 67 -3.66 8.35 14.26
C LYS A 67 -3.52 6.88 13.90
N GLN A 68 -2.55 6.56 13.04
CA GLN A 68 -2.12 5.17 12.85
C GLN A 68 -1.80 4.54 14.21
N ALA A 69 -2.00 3.22 14.31
CA ALA A 69 -1.68 2.49 15.53
C ALA A 69 -1.38 1.04 15.18
N ILE A 70 -0.39 0.48 15.88
CA ILE A 70 -0.15 -0.97 15.95
C ILE A 70 -0.39 -1.38 17.39
N VAL A 71 -1.21 -2.40 17.60
CA VAL A 71 -1.62 -2.82 18.93
C VAL A 71 -1.46 -4.34 19.06
N TRP A 72 -0.59 -4.75 19.97
CA TRP A 72 -0.44 -6.13 20.41
C TRP A 72 -0.54 -6.17 21.93
N SER A 73 -1.68 -6.61 22.46
CA SER A 73 -1.94 -6.54 23.91
C SER A 73 -1.72 -7.87 24.65
N LYS A 74 -2.13 -8.98 24.03
CA LYS A 74 -2.08 -10.33 24.59
C LYS A 74 -1.96 -11.37 23.48
N GLY A 75 -1.74 -12.61 23.87
CA GLY A 75 -1.51 -13.72 22.94
C GLY A 75 -0.04 -13.82 22.51
N GLU A 76 0.26 -14.89 21.79
CA GLU A 76 1.58 -15.15 21.22
C GLU A 76 1.87 -14.21 20.05
N PHE A 77 3.14 -14.14 19.64
CA PHE A 77 3.60 -13.29 18.53
C PHE A 77 3.24 -13.92 17.18
N VAL A 78 1.96 -13.82 16.84
CA VAL A 78 1.38 -14.28 15.56
C VAL A 78 0.51 -13.16 14.96
N PRO A 79 0.39 -13.07 13.63
CA PRO A 79 -0.29 -11.96 12.95
C PRO A 79 -1.75 -11.72 13.42
N GLU A 80 -2.43 -12.78 13.81
CA GLU A 80 -3.81 -12.81 14.33
C GLU A 80 -3.98 -11.96 15.61
N ASN A 81 -2.90 -11.78 16.38
CA ASN A 81 -2.89 -11.08 17.66
C ASN A 81 -2.39 -9.64 17.57
N ILE A 82 -1.92 -9.22 16.39
CA ILE A 82 -1.36 -7.89 16.15
C ILE A 82 -2.33 -7.12 15.26
N PHE A 83 -2.81 -5.99 15.76
CA PHE A 83 -3.84 -5.20 15.08
C PHE A 83 -3.28 -3.89 14.57
N CYS A 84 -3.67 -3.51 13.35
CA CYS A 84 -3.40 -2.21 12.76
C CYS A 84 -4.67 -1.37 12.71
N ARG A 85 -4.57 -0.09 13.11
CA ARG A 85 -5.60 0.89 12.75
C ARG A 85 -5.40 1.28 11.29
N THR A 86 -6.42 1.01 10.50
CA THR A 86 -6.42 1.30 9.07
C THR A 86 -6.50 2.79 8.79
N VAL A 87 -5.75 3.25 7.79
CA VAL A 87 -5.65 4.68 7.44
C VAL A 87 -6.87 5.18 6.63
N ASP A 88 -7.63 4.27 6.03
CA ASP A 88 -8.76 4.58 5.16
C ASP A 88 -10.11 4.47 5.86
N THR A 89 -10.29 3.54 6.80
CA THR A 89 -11.57 3.32 7.50
C THR A 89 -11.50 3.47 9.02
N GLY A 90 -10.32 3.65 9.60
CA GLY A 90 -10.14 3.81 11.04
C GLY A 90 -10.45 2.54 11.85
N ARG A 91 -10.82 1.45 11.17
CA ARG A 91 -11.05 0.13 11.77
C ARG A 91 -9.75 -0.41 12.32
N LEU A 92 -9.84 -1.16 13.41
CA LEU A 92 -8.75 -1.90 14.02
C LEU A 92 -8.84 -3.35 13.55
N ILE A 93 -7.97 -3.75 12.63
CA ILE A 93 -8.00 -5.08 11.98
C ILE A 93 -6.72 -5.87 12.28
N PRO A 94 -6.78 -7.21 12.37
CA PRO A 94 -5.60 -8.05 12.58
C PRO A 94 -4.67 -8.09 11.33
N LEU A 95 -3.40 -8.44 11.53
CA LEU A 95 -2.38 -8.57 10.48
C LEU A 95 -2.46 -9.88 9.67
N ASP A 96 -3.25 -10.85 10.12
CA ASP A 96 -3.52 -12.14 9.44
C ASP A 96 -4.38 -12.02 8.17
N ARG A 97 -4.75 -10.80 7.78
CA ARG A 97 -5.51 -10.54 6.55
C ARG A 97 -4.63 -10.84 5.33
N THR A 98 -4.92 -11.95 4.67
CA THR A 98 -4.21 -12.41 3.47
C THR A 98 -4.50 -11.53 2.26
N TRP A 99 -3.65 -11.62 1.24
CA TRP A 99 -3.79 -10.85 0.00
C TRP A 99 -3.30 -11.68 -1.19
N THR A 100 -3.64 -11.20 -2.40
CA THR A 100 -3.08 -11.71 -3.65
C THR A 100 -1.91 -10.83 -4.07
N THR A 101 -0.75 -11.41 -4.34
CA THR A 101 0.41 -10.68 -4.88
C THR A 101 0.58 -10.92 -6.37
N HIS A 102 0.64 -9.84 -7.15
CA HIS A 102 0.95 -9.87 -8.57
C HIS A 102 2.37 -9.42 -8.82
N VAL A 103 3.22 -10.35 -9.24
CA VAL A 103 4.63 -10.12 -9.54
C VAL A 103 4.83 -10.04 -11.05
N TYR A 104 5.17 -8.86 -11.53
CA TYR A 104 5.54 -8.61 -12.93
C TYR A 104 7.04 -8.71 -13.08
N HIS A 105 7.52 -9.56 -13.98
CA HIS A 105 8.94 -9.79 -14.17
C HIS A 105 9.29 -9.99 -15.65
N HIS A 106 10.57 -9.81 -15.98
CA HIS A 106 11.07 -10.07 -17.32
C HIS A 106 10.95 -11.57 -17.68
N ARG A 107 10.70 -11.88 -18.95
CA ARG A 107 10.52 -13.27 -19.45
C ARG A 107 11.72 -14.16 -19.17
N SER A 108 12.94 -13.61 -19.18
CA SER A 108 14.16 -14.37 -18.88
C SER A 108 14.16 -15.04 -17.50
N MET A 109 13.42 -14.51 -16.52
CA MET A 109 13.29 -15.15 -15.20
C MET A 109 12.41 -16.41 -15.27
N GLN A 110 11.36 -16.37 -16.10
CA GLN A 110 10.50 -17.54 -16.36
C GLN A 110 11.26 -18.64 -17.09
N GLU A 111 12.05 -18.27 -18.10
CA GLU A 111 12.88 -19.21 -18.88
C GLU A 111 13.90 -19.94 -18.00
N ARG A 112 14.41 -19.26 -16.96
CA ARG A 112 15.31 -19.83 -15.95
C ARG A 112 14.58 -20.58 -14.84
N LYS A 113 13.24 -20.71 -14.89
CA LYS A 113 12.39 -21.36 -13.88
C LYS A 113 12.59 -20.80 -12.47
N LEU A 114 12.85 -19.49 -12.35
CA LEU A 114 12.98 -18.84 -11.04
C LEU A 114 11.60 -18.69 -10.39
N SER A 115 11.48 -19.15 -9.15
CA SER A 115 10.26 -18.94 -8.34
C SER A 115 10.16 -17.48 -7.90
N MET A 116 8.94 -16.94 -7.89
CA MET A 116 8.65 -15.59 -7.37
C MET A 116 8.38 -15.58 -5.86
N MET A 117 8.26 -16.75 -5.22
CA MET A 117 8.07 -16.86 -3.77
C MET A 117 9.19 -16.18 -2.96
N PRO A 118 10.49 -16.35 -3.29
CA PRO A 118 11.56 -15.64 -2.58
C PRO A 118 11.45 -14.12 -2.67
N VAL A 119 10.92 -13.57 -3.78
CA VAL A 119 10.72 -12.12 -3.93
C VAL A 119 9.76 -11.59 -2.87
N VAL A 120 8.63 -12.28 -2.68
CA VAL A 120 7.65 -11.89 -1.66
C VAL A 120 8.16 -12.17 -0.26
N PHE A 121 8.77 -13.34 -0.04
CA PHE A 121 9.32 -13.72 1.27
C PHE A 121 10.35 -12.69 1.79
N THR A 122 11.20 -12.15 0.92
CA THR A 122 12.19 -11.13 1.26
C THR A 122 11.60 -9.83 1.82
N MET A 123 10.37 -9.49 1.45
CA MET A 123 9.70 -8.25 1.87
C MET A 123 8.45 -8.53 2.71
N LEU A 124 8.28 -9.78 3.17
CA LEU A 124 7.03 -10.22 3.78
C LEU A 124 6.65 -9.37 5.00
N PRO A 125 7.56 -9.06 5.95
CA PRO A 125 7.21 -8.23 7.10
C PRO A 125 6.70 -6.84 6.71
N GLU A 126 7.34 -6.19 5.73
CA GLU A 126 6.94 -4.88 5.24
C GLU A 126 5.58 -4.96 4.52
N LEU A 127 5.37 -6.00 3.69
CA LEU A 127 4.12 -6.20 2.98
C LEU A 127 2.94 -6.48 3.93
N MET A 128 3.15 -7.24 5.00
CA MET A 128 2.13 -7.50 6.01
C MET A 128 1.68 -6.21 6.71
N ILE A 129 2.63 -5.36 7.10
CA ILE A 129 2.33 -4.07 7.73
C ILE A 129 1.58 -3.17 6.75
N LEU A 130 2.11 -3.03 5.53
CA LEU A 130 1.49 -2.18 4.51
C LEU A 130 0.09 -2.67 4.12
N ARG A 131 -0.14 -3.99 4.04
CA ARG A 131 -1.49 -4.55 3.84
C ARG A 131 -2.41 -4.22 5.02
N GLY A 132 -1.94 -4.46 6.25
CA GLY A 132 -2.72 -4.28 7.47
C GLY A 132 -3.07 -2.82 7.77
N MET A 133 -2.30 -1.86 7.24
CA MET A 133 -2.63 -0.43 7.31
C MET A 133 -3.85 -0.04 6.47
N HIS A 134 -4.36 -0.91 5.61
CA HIS A 134 -5.50 -0.63 4.75
C HIS A 134 -6.62 -1.61 5.01
N ASP A 135 -7.85 -1.13 5.05
CA ASP A 135 -9.02 -2.00 5.03
C ASP A 135 -9.38 -2.32 3.57
N THR A 136 -9.45 -1.28 2.74
CA THR A 136 -9.99 -1.35 1.38
C THR A 136 -8.93 -1.11 0.30
N GLY A 137 -9.03 -1.86 -0.80
CA GLY A 137 -8.25 -1.63 -2.01
C GLY A 137 -6.76 -1.97 -1.87
N CYS A 138 -6.44 -2.89 -0.95
CA CYS A 138 -5.11 -3.44 -0.76
C CYS A 138 -5.09 -4.98 -0.75
N ASP A 139 -6.20 -5.64 -1.11
CA ASP A 139 -6.25 -7.11 -1.30
C ASP A 139 -5.41 -7.61 -2.48
N GLU A 140 -5.06 -6.70 -3.40
CA GLU A 140 -4.11 -6.95 -4.49
C GLU A 140 -2.84 -6.11 -4.24
N ILE A 141 -1.68 -6.75 -4.10
CA ILE A 141 -0.36 -6.11 -4.03
C ILE A 141 0.36 -6.27 -5.36
N PHE A 142 1.02 -5.22 -5.83
CA PHE A 142 1.71 -5.19 -7.12
C PHE A 142 3.21 -4.97 -6.96
N ILE A 143 4.00 -5.89 -7.52
CA ILE A 143 5.46 -5.87 -7.50
C ILE A 143 5.97 -5.90 -8.94
N ILE A 144 6.89 -5.01 -9.30
CA ILE A 144 7.63 -5.05 -10.56
C ILE A 144 9.07 -5.40 -10.24
N VAL A 145 9.53 -6.55 -10.75
CA VAL A 145 10.90 -7.04 -10.58
C VAL A 145 11.81 -6.42 -11.64
N THR A 146 12.93 -5.88 -11.18
CA THR A 146 13.93 -5.19 -11.99
C THR A 146 15.35 -5.62 -11.59
N ASP A 147 16.35 -5.25 -12.39
CA ASP A 147 17.78 -5.38 -12.10
C ASP A 147 18.48 -4.01 -11.94
N LEU A 148 17.70 -2.98 -11.57
CA LEU A 148 18.21 -1.62 -11.38
C LEU A 148 19.22 -1.58 -10.23
N LYS A 149 20.27 -0.79 -10.40
CA LYS A 149 21.20 -0.39 -9.33
C LYS A 149 20.65 0.81 -8.55
N ARG A 150 21.28 1.10 -7.42
CA ARG A 150 20.93 2.21 -6.50
C ARG A 150 20.60 3.53 -7.22
N GLN A 151 21.56 4.09 -7.98
CA GLN A 151 21.34 5.35 -8.70
C GLN A 151 20.24 5.26 -9.76
N GLU A 152 20.11 4.13 -10.45
CA GLU A 152 19.09 3.93 -11.47
C GLU A 152 17.70 3.83 -10.83
N MET A 153 17.59 3.21 -9.65
CA MET A 153 16.36 3.17 -8.84
C MET A 153 15.96 4.57 -8.38
N ASP A 154 16.92 5.39 -7.90
CA ASP A 154 16.67 6.79 -7.53
C ASP A 154 16.15 7.59 -8.75
N ASP A 155 16.83 7.50 -9.90
CA ASP A 155 16.45 8.18 -11.16
C ASP A 155 15.04 7.78 -11.64
N VAL A 156 14.74 6.47 -11.65
CA VAL A 156 13.45 5.93 -12.05
C VAL A 156 12.34 6.38 -11.09
N THR A 157 12.63 6.40 -9.79
CA THR A 157 11.68 6.86 -8.77
C THR A 157 11.35 8.34 -8.94
N GLU A 158 12.35 9.19 -9.15
CA GLU A 158 12.14 10.63 -9.38
C GLU A 158 11.38 10.89 -10.69
N TYR A 159 11.65 10.10 -11.74
CA TYR A 159 10.83 10.14 -12.95
C TYR A 159 9.36 9.80 -12.66
N PHE A 160 9.10 8.75 -11.87
CA PHE A 160 7.73 8.37 -11.56
C PHE A 160 7.00 9.43 -10.75
N LYS A 161 7.67 10.08 -9.79
CA LYS A 161 7.14 11.26 -9.09
C LYS A 161 6.83 12.38 -10.09
N LEU A 162 7.74 12.68 -11.02
CA LEU A 162 7.55 13.72 -12.03
C LEU A 162 6.34 13.45 -12.92
N VAL A 163 6.25 12.27 -13.55
CA VAL A 163 5.16 11.94 -14.48
C VAL A 163 3.82 11.81 -13.76
N CYS A 164 3.80 11.20 -12.56
CA CYS A 164 2.57 11.06 -11.78
C CYS A 164 2.06 12.41 -11.30
N ARG A 165 2.94 13.23 -10.72
CA ARG A 165 2.59 14.57 -10.27
C ARG A 165 2.11 15.42 -11.42
N GLN A 166 2.64 15.30 -12.64
CA GLN A 166 2.42 16.28 -13.71
C GLN A 166 1.43 15.88 -14.80
N ALA A 167 1.37 14.61 -15.17
CA ALA A 167 0.61 14.11 -16.31
C ALA A 167 -0.49 13.10 -15.93
N PHE A 168 -0.44 12.52 -14.73
CA PHE A 168 -1.44 11.51 -14.34
C PHE A 168 -2.81 12.14 -14.12
N GLY A 169 -3.80 11.69 -14.89
CA GLY A 169 -5.19 12.11 -14.78
C GLY A 169 -5.47 13.59 -15.08
N ARG A 170 -4.55 14.30 -15.73
CA ARG A 170 -4.69 15.72 -16.06
C ARG A 170 -3.95 16.10 -17.33
N THR A 171 -4.33 17.21 -17.94
CA THR A 171 -3.59 17.79 -19.07
C THR A 171 -2.22 18.28 -18.58
N CYS A 172 -1.15 17.77 -19.18
CA CYS A 172 0.21 18.16 -18.87
C CYS A 172 0.52 19.52 -19.53
N LYS A 173 1.32 20.36 -18.87
CA LYS A 173 1.78 21.62 -19.48
C LYS A 173 2.86 21.32 -20.54
N PRO A 174 2.91 22.02 -21.68
CA PRO A 174 3.90 21.75 -22.73
C PRO A 174 5.38 21.83 -22.29
N SER A 175 5.70 22.66 -21.30
CA SER A 175 7.04 22.69 -20.70
C SER A 175 7.36 21.42 -19.91
N MET A 176 6.38 20.88 -19.21
CA MET A 176 6.51 19.65 -18.43
C MET A 176 6.50 18.41 -19.32
N GLU A 177 5.74 18.40 -20.42
CA GLU A 177 5.80 17.33 -21.42
C GLU A 177 7.21 17.16 -21.99
N ARG A 178 7.85 18.27 -22.39
CA ARG A 178 9.24 18.28 -22.86
C ARG A 178 10.20 17.73 -21.80
N LYS A 179 10.04 18.14 -20.54
CA LYS A 179 10.86 17.62 -19.43
C LYS A 179 10.65 16.12 -19.21
N ILE A 180 9.40 15.64 -19.22
CA ILE A 180 9.07 14.22 -19.07
C ILE A 180 9.66 13.40 -20.22
N GLN A 181 9.56 13.88 -21.46
CA GLN A 181 10.15 13.22 -22.63
C GLN A 181 11.67 13.14 -22.51
N TYR A 182 12.31 14.24 -22.11
CA TYR A 182 13.76 14.30 -21.92
C TYR A 182 14.22 13.30 -20.84
N GLU A 183 13.62 13.32 -19.66
CA GLU A 183 13.98 12.39 -18.57
C GLU A 183 13.70 10.93 -18.96
N HIS A 184 12.56 10.65 -19.61
CA HIS A 184 12.26 9.32 -20.11
C HIS A 184 13.34 8.83 -21.08
N MET A 185 13.76 9.68 -22.02
CA MET A 185 14.79 9.35 -23.01
C MET A 185 16.15 9.14 -22.34
N ARG A 186 16.54 10.02 -21.41
CA ARG A 186 17.79 9.93 -20.64
C ARG A 186 17.87 8.61 -19.86
N ILE A 187 16.80 8.24 -19.15
CA ILE A 187 16.74 7.00 -18.38
C ILE A 187 16.75 5.80 -19.33
N THR A 188 15.94 5.83 -20.40
CA THR A 188 15.92 4.77 -21.42
C THR A 188 17.31 4.49 -21.97
N HIS A 189 18.03 5.52 -22.42
CA HIS A 189 19.39 5.35 -22.95
C HIS A 189 20.37 4.85 -21.90
N THR A 190 20.28 5.36 -20.67
CA THR A 190 21.12 4.88 -19.56
C THR A 190 20.90 3.39 -19.31
N LEU A 191 19.65 2.95 -19.14
CA LEU A 191 19.34 1.56 -18.84
C LEU A 191 19.68 0.61 -20.00
N VAL A 192 19.46 1.03 -21.25
CA VAL A 192 19.84 0.27 -22.45
C VAL A 192 21.37 0.11 -22.53
N ARG A 193 22.14 1.19 -22.29
CA ARG A 193 23.61 1.12 -22.26
C ARG A 193 24.12 0.16 -21.19
N GLN A 194 23.43 0.11 -20.05
CA GLN A 194 23.73 -0.81 -18.94
C GLN A 194 23.12 -2.21 -19.10
N ARG A 195 22.40 -2.46 -20.21
CA ARG A 195 21.75 -3.75 -20.52
C ARG A 195 20.78 -4.24 -19.43
N ARG A 196 20.07 -3.31 -18.80
CA ARG A 196 19.08 -3.60 -17.76
C ARG A 196 17.85 -4.30 -18.31
N ASN A 197 17.30 -5.22 -17.50
CA ASN A 197 16.06 -5.93 -17.76
C ASN A 197 15.13 -5.89 -16.53
N PRO A 198 13.85 -5.51 -16.70
CA PRO A 198 13.24 -5.01 -17.93
C PRO A 198 13.82 -3.68 -18.41
N CYS A 199 13.64 -3.36 -19.69
CA CYS A 199 14.02 -2.04 -20.19
C CYS A 199 13.08 -0.96 -19.64
N PHE A 200 13.53 0.30 -19.59
CA PHE A 200 12.75 1.36 -18.94
C PHE A 200 11.31 1.51 -19.49
N PRO A 201 11.06 1.49 -20.81
CA PRO A 201 9.70 1.54 -21.35
C PRO A 201 8.78 0.42 -20.84
N GLN A 202 9.31 -0.79 -20.61
CA GLN A 202 8.51 -1.90 -20.05
C GLN A 202 8.13 -1.64 -18.58
N ILE A 203 9.06 -1.10 -17.79
CA ILE A 203 8.82 -0.73 -16.39
C ILE A 203 7.78 0.40 -16.33
N ASP A 204 7.97 1.47 -17.09
CA ASP A 204 7.08 2.63 -17.11
C ASP A 204 5.67 2.28 -17.59
N LEU A 205 5.56 1.54 -18.71
CA LEU A 205 4.28 1.08 -19.24
C LEU A 205 3.52 0.27 -18.18
N THR A 206 4.19 -0.71 -17.56
CA THR A 206 3.57 -1.60 -16.57
C THR A 206 3.13 -0.82 -15.33
N LEU A 207 4.00 0.03 -14.78
CA LEU A 207 3.68 0.82 -13.60
C LEU A 207 2.49 1.75 -13.86
N ARG A 208 2.49 2.51 -14.96
CA ARG A 208 1.36 3.38 -15.29
C ARG A 208 0.08 2.58 -15.53
N ALA A 209 0.15 1.43 -16.19
CA ALA A 209 -1.01 0.57 -16.42
C ALA A 209 -1.62 0.08 -15.10
N ILE A 210 -0.80 -0.37 -14.14
CA ILE A 210 -1.24 -0.72 -12.78
C ILE A 210 -1.93 0.48 -12.12
N LEU A 211 -1.33 1.67 -12.18
CA LEU A 211 -1.91 2.87 -11.57
C LEU A 211 -3.27 3.25 -12.15
N TYR A 212 -3.45 3.13 -13.47
CA TYR A 212 -4.73 3.47 -14.13
C TYR A 212 -5.82 2.42 -13.92
N GLU A 213 -5.49 1.14 -14.07
CA GLU A 213 -6.48 0.05 -14.03
C GLU A 213 -6.78 -0.40 -12.61
N LYS A 214 -5.74 -0.53 -11.77
CA LYS A 214 -5.84 -1.17 -10.45
C LYS A 214 -5.88 -0.17 -9.29
N ARG A 215 -5.33 1.03 -9.48
CA ARG A 215 -5.34 2.13 -8.48
C ARG A 215 -4.86 1.69 -7.08
N PRO A 216 -3.76 0.95 -6.96
CA PRO A 216 -3.32 0.36 -5.69
C PRO A 216 -2.93 1.44 -4.67
N ARG A 217 -2.82 1.10 -3.38
CA ARG A 217 -2.35 2.03 -2.35
C ARG A 217 -0.86 2.33 -2.52
N PHE A 218 -0.08 1.29 -2.80
CA PHE A 218 1.33 1.36 -3.12
C PHE A 218 1.71 0.34 -4.21
N ILE A 219 2.88 0.51 -4.81
CA ILE A 219 3.51 -0.44 -5.75
C ILE A 219 4.95 -0.63 -5.30
N VAL A 220 5.50 -1.83 -5.41
CA VAL A 220 6.91 -2.10 -5.11
C VAL A 220 7.72 -2.26 -6.39
N LEU A 221 8.80 -1.49 -6.54
CA LEU A 221 9.87 -1.78 -7.49
C LEU A 221 10.91 -2.62 -6.77
N PHE A 222 10.90 -3.92 -7.04
CA PHE A 222 11.85 -4.85 -6.44
C PHE A 222 13.13 -4.93 -7.28
N SER A 223 14.29 -4.72 -6.66
CA SER A 223 15.57 -5.00 -7.29
C SER A 223 16.18 -6.25 -6.67
N HIS A 224 16.53 -7.23 -7.51
CA HIS A 224 17.24 -8.42 -7.06
C HIS A 224 18.77 -8.22 -7.00
N GLN A 225 19.26 -7.01 -7.26
CA GLN A 225 20.68 -6.69 -7.15
C GLN A 225 21.05 -6.47 -5.67
N THR A 226 22.00 -7.23 -5.16
CA THR A 226 22.47 -7.16 -3.76
C THR A 226 23.11 -5.82 -3.37
N THR A 227 23.51 -5.01 -4.36
CA THR A 227 24.08 -3.66 -4.18
C THR A 227 23.05 -2.54 -4.34
N SER A 228 21.79 -2.90 -4.54
CA SER A 228 20.67 -1.98 -4.67
C SER A 228 19.69 -2.16 -3.51
N TYR A 229 18.60 -1.42 -3.58
CA TYR A 229 17.48 -1.48 -2.66
C TYR A 229 16.20 -1.56 -3.49
N SER A 230 15.13 -2.08 -2.89
CA SER A 230 13.79 -2.08 -3.45
C SER A 230 13.02 -0.85 -2.98
N GLN A 231 12.23 -0.23 -3.86
CA GLN A 231 11.51 1.00 -3.55
C GLN A 231 10.01 0.76 -3.44
N ILE A 232 9.42 1.20 -2.33
CA ILE A 232 7.96 1.31 -2.20
C ILE A 232 7.52 2.67 -2.76
N LEU A 233 6.55 2.67 -3.66
CA LEU A 233 5.96 3.86 -4.27
C LEU A 233 4.53 4.04 -3.77
N PHE A 234 4.32 5.01 -2.89
CA PHE A 234 3.01 5.32 -2.33
C PHE A 234 2.22 6.21 -3.28
N THR A 235 0.96 5.88 -3.52
CA THR A 235 0.13 6.69 -4.43
C THR A 235 -0.42 7.96 -3.78
N HIS A 236 -0.38 8.05 -2.45
CA HIS A 236 -0.87 9.18 -1.67
C HIS A 236 -0.15 9.28 -0.31
N THR A 237 -0.05 10.50 0.23
CA THR A 237 0.65 10.77 1.51
C THR A 237 0.01 10.06 2.70
N SER A 238 -1.31 9.92 2.71
CA SER A 238 -2.04 9.22 3.79
C SER A 238 -1.79 7.71 3.85
N PHE A 239 -1.11 7.13 2.86
CA PHE A 239 -0.75 5.71 2.85
C PHE A 239 0.67 5.46 3.38
N VAL A 240 1.37 6.52 3.76
CA VAL A 240 2.73 6.43 4.29
C VAL A 240 2.68 6.04 5.77
N PRO A 241 3.52 5.08 6.22
CA PRO A 241 3.74 4.76 7.62
C PRO A 241 4.05 5.99 8.50
N ASP A 242 3.48 6.04 9.70
CA ASP A 242 3.68 7.13 10.66
C ASP A 242 5.07 7.05 11.32
N GLU A 243 5.87 8.11 11.22
CA GLU A 243 7.23 8.14 11.79
C GLU A 243 7.24 7.93 13.31
N GLU A 244 6.19 8.34 14.03
CA GLU A 244 6.12 8.17 15.48
C GLU A 244 6.09 6.67 15.89
N ILE A 245 5.67 5.81 14.97
CA ILE A 245 5.56 4.35 15.18
C ILE A 245 6.76 3.62 14.59
N PHE A 246 7.19 4.01 13.38
CA PHE A 246 8.11 3.23 12.56
C PHE A 246 9.55 3.77 12.51
N TYR A 247 9.90 4.82 13.27
CA TYR A 247 11.25 5.42 13.23
C TYR A 247 12.40 4.43 13.46
N ASP A 248 12.16 3.39 14.26
CA ASP A 248 13.11 2.32 14.59
C ASP A 248 12.69 0.96 14.04
N TYR A 249 11.82 0.95 13.03
CA TYR A 249 11.48 -0.27 12.32
C TYR A 249 12.75 -0.97 11.81
N PRO A 250 12.87 -2.31 11.93
CA PRO A 250 14.08 -3.02 11.53
C PRO A 250 14.41 -2.79 10.05
N THR A 251 15.69 -2.58 9.79
CA THR A 251 16.25 -2.54 8.44
C THR A 251 17.45 -3.46 8.40
N GLY A 252 17.53 -4.32 7.39
CA GLY A 252 18.69 -5.18 7.23
C GLY A 252 18.61 -6.06 6.01
N CYS A 253 19.73 -6.72 5.73
CA CYS A 253 19.82 -7.76 4.73
C CYS A 253 20.26 -9.06 5.39
N PRO A 254 19.86 -10.25 4.88
CA PRO A 254 20.22 -11.54 5.48
C PRO A 254 21.70 -11.90 5.29
N ASN A 255 22.53 -11.00 4.75
CA ASN A 255 23.96 -11.24 4.57
C ASN A 255 24.66 -11.02 5.93
N PRO A 256 25.40 -12.01 6.47
CA PRO A 256 26.12 -11.84 7.73
C PRO A 256 27.28 -10.84 7.65
N CYS A 257 27.73 -10.47 6.44
CA CYS A 257 28.77 -9.45 6.22
C CYS A 257 28.22 -8.04 5.97
N CYS A 258 26.92 -7.85 6.21
CA CYS A 258 26.17 -6.63 5.91
C CYS A 258 26.50 -5.55 6.95
N THR A 259 26.97 -4.38 6.50
CA THR A 259 27.17 -3.20 7.36
C THR A 259 25.83 -2.50 7.62
N GLU A 260 25.77 -1.62 8.62
CA GLU A 260 24.54 -0.98 9.15
C GLU A 260 23.66 -0.24 8.11
N ASP A 261 24.16 0.02 6.89
CA ASP A 261 23.48 0.78 5.82
C ASP A 261 22.78 -0.08 4.74
N CYS A 262 22.59 -1.38 4.97
CA CYS A 262 21.97 -2.23 3.95
C CYS A 262 20.46 -2.35 4.13
N GLU A 263 19.73 -1.62 3.28
CA GLU A 263 18.28 -1.68 3.19
C GLU A 263 17.89 -2.46 1.92
N MET A 264 17.46 -3.72 2.07
CA MET A 264 16.93 -4.50 0.94
C MET A 264 15.66 -3.89 0.35
N ILE A 265 14.85 -3.27 1.22
CA ILE A 265 13.67 -2.49 0.88
C ILE A 265 13.73 -1.18 1.67
N ARG A 266 13.53 -0.05 0.99
CA ARG A 266 13.46 1.27 1.62
C ARG A 266 12.09 1.46 2.28
N PHE A 267 11.98 1.01 3.53
CA PHE A 267 10.81 1.29 4.36
C PHE A 267 10.88 2.73 4.92
N PRO A 268 9.82 3.54 4.82
CA PRO A 268 9.86 4.96 5.16
C PRO A 268 9.74 5.22 6.67
N ARG A 269 10.82 4.94 7.41
CA ARG A 269 10.89 5.09 8.88
C ARG A 269 10.66 6.53 9.37
N ARG A 270 11.04 7.53 8.56
CA ARG A 270 10.87 8.97 8.83
C ARG A 270 9.67 9.56 8.10
N GLY A 271 8.63 8.74 7.94
CA GLY A 271 7.37 9.13 7.32
C GLY A 271 7.56 9.79 5.95
N LEU A 272 7.00 10.99 5.78
CA LEU A 272 7.00 11.70 4.51
C LEU A 272 8.38 12.20 4.06
N GLU A 273 9.36 12.33 4.98
CA GLU A 273 10.72 12.77 4.64
C GLU A 273 11.40 11.76 3.71
N THR A 274 11.26 10.46 4.01
CA THR A 274 11.92 9.37 3.28
C THR A 274 10.99 8.60 2.36
N ALA A 275 9.68 8.84 2.40
CA ALA A 275 8.72 8.17 1.55
C ALA A 275 8.77 8.64 0.08
N SER A 276 8.70 7.67 -0.84
CA SER A 276 8.51 7.96 -2.26
C SER A 276 7.02 8.03 -2.60
N VAL A 277 6.47 9.24 -2.54
CA VAL A 277 5.05 9.50 -2.82
C VAL A 277 4.87 10.02 -4.25
N LEU A 278 4.02 9.35 -5.04
CA LEU A 278 3.71 9.69 -6.43
C LEU A 278 2.74 10.87 -6.58
N GLU A 279 2.03 11.24 -5.51
CA GLU A 279 1.05 12.33 -5.44
C GLU A 279 -0.03 12.25 -6.53
N ILE A 280 -0.64 11.08 -6.66
CA ILE A 280 -1.68 10.86 -7.67
C ILE A 280 -2.95 11.57 -7.21
N LYS A 281 -3.42 12.52 -8.01
CA LYS A 281 -4.71 13.19 -7.76
C LYS A 281 -5.85 12.22 -8.07
N ARG A 282 -6.49 11.68 -7.02
CA ARG A 282 -7.73 10.91 -7.14
C ARG A 282 -8.94 11.83 -6.97
N GLY A 283 -9.89 11.77 -7.89
CA GLY A 283 -11.08 12.62 -7.92
C GLY A 283 -11.75 12.66 -9.30
N GLY A 284 -13.07 12.86 -9.35
CA GLY A 284 -13.82 12.93 -10.61
C GLY A 284 -13.76 11.64 -11.41
N LYS A 285 -13.28 11.70 -12.67
CA LYS A 285 -13.18 10.55 -13.59
C LYS A 285 -12.21 9.45 -13.11
N PHE A 286 -11.34 9.74 -12.13
CA PHE A 286 -10.31 8.80 -11.64
C PHE A 286 -10.63 8.18 -10.27
N GLY A 287 -11.88 8.32 -9.80
CA GLY A 287 -12.37 7.71 -8.56
C GLY A 287 -12.63 8.71 -7.43
N ARG A 288 -13.00 8.19 -6.26
CA ARG A 288 -13.28 9.01 -5.07
C ARG A 288 -11.98 9.65 -4.54
N ARG A 289 -12.10 10.87 -3.99
CA ARG A 289 -11.00 11.51 -3.24
C ARG A 289 -10.63 10.62 -2.06
N ILE A 290 -9.33 10.51 -1.80
CA ILE A 290 -8.82 9.79 -0.63
C ILE A 290 -9.14 10.66 0.59
N ARG A 291 -9.93 10.11 1.51
CA ARG A 291 -10.29 10.74 2.79
C ARG A 291 -10.34 9.62 3.82
N ALA A 292 -9.68 9.82 4.96
CA ALA A 292 -9.85 8.95 6.12
C ALA A 292 -11.31 9.03 6.57
N ARG A 293 -11.92 7.86 6.77
CA ARG A 293 -13.28 7.73 7.29
C ARG A 293 -13.22 7.04 8.63
N GLN A 294 -14.12 7.37 9.52
CA GLN A 294 -14.39 6.64 10.74
C GLN A 294 -15.54 5.68 10.47
N MET A 295 -15.25 4.40 10.28
CA MET A 295 -16.24 3.36 10.01
C MET A 295 -16.61 2.59 11.28
N CYS A 296 -17.76 1.93 11.27
CA CYS A 296 -18.07 0.87 12.24
C CYS A 296 -16.97 -0.21 12.19
N ASN A 297 -16.45 -0.64 13.35
CA ASN A 297 -15.33 -1.58 13.42
C ASN A 297 -15.65 -2.97 12.88
N TRP A 298 -16.92 -3.41 12.98
CA TRP A 298 -17.34 -4.67 12.36
C TRP A 298 -17.19 -4.58 10.84
N ILE A 299 -16.34 -5.44 10.28
CA ILE A 299 -15.85 -5.31 8.90
C ILE A 299 -16.96 -5.41 7.84
N GLU A 300 -18.04 -6.14 8.13
CA GLU A 300 -19.20 -6.29 7.24
C GLU A 300 -20.16 -5.10 7.28
N CYS A 301 -19.88 -4.05 8.07
CA CYS A 301 -20.76 -2.89 8.20
C CYS A 301 -20.20 -1.63 7.54
N ASP A 302 -20.91 -1.10 6.56
CA ASP A 302 -20.50 0.10 5.81
C ASP A 302 -20.90 1.44 6.45
N VAL A 303 -21.34 1.46 7.71
CA VAL A 303 -21.71 2.71 8.38
C VAL A 303 -20.46 3.57 8.58
N CYS A 304 -20.48 4.77 8.01
CA CYS A 304 -19.48 5.82 8.13
C CYS A 304 -20.00 6.93 9.06
N PHE A 305 -19.22 7.33 10.05
CA PHE A 305 -19.59 8.37 11.02
C PHE A 305 -19.30 9.79 10.55
N ASP A 306 -18.49 9.95 9.50
CA ASP A 306 -18.01 11.24 8.98
C ASP A 306 -18.78 11.75 7.75
N GLU A 307 -19.96 11.18 7.43
CA GLU A 307 -20.75 11.66 6.29
C GLU A 307 -21.30 13.07 6.56
N GLU A 308 -20.64 14.08 5.98
CA GLU A 308 -21.30 15.33 5.64
C GLU A 308 -22.28 15.05 4.48
N PRO A 309 -23.50 15.63 4.50
CA PRO A 309 -24.47 15.41 3.44
C PRO A 309 -23.83 15.77 2.10
N ALA A 310 -23.88 14.83 1.15
CA ALA A 310 -23.44 15.08 -0.20
C ALA A 310 -24.18 16.34 -0.69
N SER A 311 -23.42 17.41 -0.96
CA SER A 311 -23.96 18.54 -1.69
C SER A 311 -24.35 18.04 -3.08
N ILE A 312 -25.64 17.74 -3.23
CA ILE A 312 -26.28 17.60 -4.51
C ILE A 312 -25.99 18.92 -5.22
N SER A 313 -25.10 18.87 -6.21
CA SER A 313 -24.94 19.93 -7.17
C SER A 313 -26.28 20.08 -7.88
N THR A 314 -27.12 20.99 -7.39
CA THR A 314 -28.37 21.42 -8.00
C THR A 314 -28.07 21.97 -9.39
N GLY A 315 -28.17 21.11 -10.40
CA GLY A 315 -28.53 21.53 -11.74
C GLY A 315 -30.00 21.90 -11.71
N SER A 316 -30.29 23.15 -12.00
CA SER A 316 -31.63 23.72 -12.08
C SER A 316 -32.56 22.90 -12.98
N SER A 317 -33.68 22.42 -12.43
CA SER A 317 -34.92 22.27 -13.18
C SER A 317 -36.09 22.26 -12.22
N GLU A 318 -37.08 23.05 -12.57
CA GLU A 318 -38.26 23.43 -11.82
C GLU A 318 -39.22 22.24 -11.60
N GLY A 319 -39.96 22.23 -10.48
CA GLY A 319 -41.21 21.48 -10.36
C GLY A 319 -41.42 20.68 -9.08
N SER A 320 -42.16 21.30 -8.15
CA SER A 320 -43.27 20.70 -7.37
C SER A 320 -43.00 19.66 -6.26
N GLU A 321 -43.13 20.17 -5.03
CA GLU A 321 -43.84 19.61 -3.85
C GLU A 321 -43.88 18.09 -3.64
N SER A 322 -43.04 17.60 -2.74
CA SER A 322 -43.49 16.76 -1.61
C SER A 322 -42.45 16.80 -0.49
N SER A 323 -42.84 17.41 0.61
CA SER A 323 -42.11 17.49 1.88
C SER A 323 -42.11 16.11 2.56
N ILE A 324 -41.03 15.35 2.35
CA ILE A 324 -40.63 14.29 3.27
C ILE A 324 -39.43 14.82 4.03
N GLU A 325 -39.59 14.96 5.34
CA GLU A 325 -38.53 15.26 6.30
C GLU A 325 -37.34 14.32 6.09
N ALA A 326 -36.33 14.78 5.37
CA ALA A 326 -35.02 14.16 5.38
C ALA A 326 -34.41 14.42 6.77
N ARG A 327 -34.80 13.61 7.76
CA ARG A 327 -34.13 13.58 9.06
C ARG A 327 -32.67 13.23 8.80
N ASP A 328 -31.81 14.22 9.02
CA ASP A 328 -30.36 14.10 9.10
C ASP A 328 -30.00 13.20 10.30
N HIS A 329 -30.25 11.89 10.16
CA HIS A 329 -29.92 10.88 11.15
C HIS A 329 -28.43 10.57 11.06
N ARG A 330 -27.60 11.51 11.51
CA ARG A 330 -26.17 11.24 11.78
C ARG A 330 -26.10 10.12 12.81
N VAL A 331 -25.62 8.95 12.39
CA VAL A 331 -25.45 7.81 13.28
C VAL A 331 -24.33 8.14 14.25
N VAL A 332 -24.67 8.43 15.51
CA VAL A 332 -23.67 8.61 16.57
C VAL A 332 -23.19 7.24 17.01
N GLY A 333 -22.06 6.78 16.47
CA GLY A 333 -21.50 5.49 16.88
C GLY A 333 -21.06 5.44 18.35
N GLN A 334 -21.17 4.27 18.94
CA GLN A 334 -20.81 3.95 20.31
C GLN A 334 -19.36 3.48 20.38
N THR A 335 -18.53 4.23 21.11
CA THR A 335 -17.13 3.85 21.35
C THR A 335 -17.06 2.72 22.38
N CYS A 336 -16.20 1.72 22.16
CA CYS A 336 -15.99 0.66 23.14
C CYS A 336 -15.65 1.24 24.53
N SER A 337 -16.44 0.88 25.54
CA SER A 337 -16.30 1.42 26.89
C SER A 337 -14.99 1.03 27.59
N LYS A 338 -14.37 -0.09 27.18
CA LYS A 338 -13.14 -0.63 27.79
C LYS A 338 -11.87 -0.04 27.17
N CYS A 339 -11.65 -0.28 25.87
CA CYS A 339 -10.41 0.13 25.20
C CYS A 339 -10.46 1.52 24.59
N LYS A 340 -11.65 2.08 24.35
CA LYS A 340 -11.83 3.38 23.67
C LYS A 340 -11.17 3.45 22.28
N LEU A 341 -10.73 2.34 21.69
CA LEU A 341 -10.03 2.33 20.38
C LEU A 341 -10.97 2.25 19.18
N VAL A 342 -12.12 1.62 19.34
CA VAL A 342 -13.01 1.26 18.23
C VAL A 342 -14.43 1.78 18.47
N LYS A 343 -15.17 1.99 17.38
CA LYS A 343 -16.53 2.54 17.38
C LYS A 343 -17.47 1.63 16.60
N TYR A 344 -18.68 1.44 17.11
CA TYR A 344 -19.72 0.61 16.49
C TYR A 344 -20.99 1.42 16.27
N CYS A 345 -21.74 1.15 15.21
CA CYS A 345 -23.03 1.82 15.02
C CYS A 345 -24.13 1.28 15.94
N CYS A 346 -23.99 0.04 16.45
CA CYS A 346 -24.91 -0.58 17.41
C CYS A 346 -24.23 -1.69 18.23
N LEU A 347 -24.87 -2.11 19.32
CA LEU A 347 -24.38 -3.19 20.19
C LEU A 347 -24.29 -4.55 19.49
N GLU A 348 -25.17 -4.83 18.52
CA GLU A 348 -25.14 -6.10 17.78
C GLU A 348 -23.86 -6.23 16.94
N HIS A 349 -23.38 -5.15 16.34
CA HIS A 349 -22.11 -5.17 15.59
C HIS A 349 -20.92 -5.35 16.52
N GLN A 350 -20.96 -4.78 17.74
CA GLN A 350 -19.95 -5.05 18.75
C GLN A 350 -19.94 -6.53 19.14
N LYS A 351 -21.11 -7.16 19.31
CA LYS A 351 -21.20 -8.60 19.63
C LYS A 351 -20.61 -9.47 18.52
N LYS A 352 -20.92 -9.17 17.26
CA LYS A 352 -20.39 -9.90 16.09
C LYS A 352 -18.87 -9.77 15.95
N ASP A 353 -18.34 -8.58 16.21
CA ASP A 353 -16.90 -8.29 16.17
C ASP A 353 -16.15 -8.77 17.43
N TRP A 354 -16.86 -9.18 18.48
CA TRP A 354 -16.27 -9.39 19.80
C TRP A 354 -15.21 -10.48 19.82
N GLU A 355 -15.35 -11.52 19.00
CA GLU A 355 -14.39 -12.61 18.92
C GLU A 355 -13.00 -12.12 18.49
N GLU A 356 -12.92 -11.23 17.50
CA GLU A 356 -11.68 -10.60 17.07
C GLU A 356 -11.26 -9.51 18.06
N HIS A 357 -12.15 -8.56 18.36
CA HIS A 357 -11.83 -7.38 19.17
C HIS A 357 -11.39 -7.74 20.59
N ARG A 358 -11.94 -8.79 21.21
CA ARG A 358 -11.52 -9.20 22.57
C ARG A 358 -10.02 -9.52 22.63
N ARG A 359 -9.36 -9.87 21.50
CA ARG A 359 -7.90 -10.13 21.43
C ARG A 359 -7.07 -8.88 21.77
N VAL A 360 -7.60 -7.70 21.49
CA VAL A 360 -6.90 -6.42 21.67
C VAL A 360 -7.58 -5.48 22.69
N CYS A 361 -8.80 -5.82 23.15
CA CYS A 361 -9.58 -4.98 24.05
C CYS A 361 -9.06 -4.97 25.51
N VAL A 362 -8.13 -4.06 25.81
CA VAL A 362 -7.61 -3.78 27.16
C VAL A 362 -8.05 -2.41 27.66
N LYS A 363 -8.16 -2.23 28.98
CA LYS A 363 -8.52 -0.93 29.58
C LYS A 363 -7.37 0.05 29.37
N MET A 364 -7.64 1.24 28.83
CA MET A 364 -6.62 2.28 28.77
C MET A 364 -6.29 2.75 30.19
N ALA A 365 -4.99 2.80 30.50
CA ALA A 365 -4.48 3.25 31.80
C ALA A 365 -4.66 4.76 31.95
#